data_AF-A0A653QSU9-F1
#
_entry.id   AF-A0A653QSU9-F1
#
_cell.length_a   1.000
_cell.length_b   1.000
_cell.length_c   1.000
_cell.angle_alpha   90.00
_cell.angle_beta   90.00
_cell.angle_gamma   90.00
#
_symmetry.space_group_name_H-M   'P 1'
#
loop_
_entity.id
_entity.type
_entity.pdbx_description
1 polymer ?
#
loop_
_entity_poly.entity_id
_entity_poly.type
_entity_poly.pdbx_seq_one_letter_code
_entity_poly.pdbx_strand_id
1 'polypeptide(L)' 'MEEGMVEQCNKDARTDLVTAGQVDEGLKLCARYGVHPALLFMEQVGVPRPVALRVLCSPHHFRQRDRRRTPRTQA' A
#
# COMPACT_ATOMS: atom_id res chain seq x y z
N MET A 1 3.25 30.04 -15.78
CA MET A 1 3.40 28.83 -16.60
C MET A 1 4.71 28.19 -16.18
N GLU A 2 4.66 27.14 -15.37
CA GLU A 2 5.74 26.16 -15.30
C GLU A 2 5.13 24.86 -14.79
N GLU A 3 4.41 24.20 -15.70
CA GLU A 3 4.01 22.82 -15.54
C GLU A 3 5.24 21.97 -15.83
N GLY A 4 5.98 21.64 -14.77
CA GLY A 4 7.09 20.69 -14.83
C GLY A 4 6.57 19.34 -15.29
N MET A 5 6.76 19.08 -16.58
CA MET A 5 6.51 17.82 -17.27
C MET A 5 7.31 16.72 -16.58
N VAL A 6 6.71 16.05 -15.60
CA VAL A 6 7.26 14.85 -14.99
C VAL A 6 7.40 13.81 -16.09
N GLU A 7 8.65 13.59 -16.51
CA GLU A 7 9.08 12.50 -17.38
C GLU A 7 8.45 11.20 -16.86
N GLN A 8 7.35 10.81 -17.48
CA GLN A 8 6.80 9.47 -17.37
C GLN A 8 7.69 8.58 -18.20
N CYS A 9 8.87 8.30 -17.64
CA CYS A 9 9.75 7.25 -18.13
C CYS A 9 8.91 5.97 -18.12
N ASN A 10 8.58 5.51 -19.32
CA ASN A 10 7.80 4.32 -19.63
C ASN A 10 8.60 3.05 -19.26
N LYS A 11 9.05 2.97 -18.00
CA LYS A 11 9.46 1.74 -17.36
C LYS A 11 8.18 1.09 -16.90
N ASP A 12 7.94 -0.13 -17.34
CA ASP A 12 6.77 -0.94 -17.00
C ASP A 12 6.48 -0.85 -15.50
N ALA A 13 5.60 0.08 -15.09
CA ALA A 13 5.41 0.46 -13.68
C ALA A 13 4.82 -0.70 -12.85
N ARG A 14 4.36 -1.75 -13.54
CA ARG A 14 3.91 -3.01 -12.96
C ARG A 14 5.04 -3.94 -12.54
N THR A 15 6.27 -3.70 -13.00
CA THR A 15 7.44 -4.58 -12.80
C THR A 15 8.56 -3.91 -11.99
N ASP A 16 8.29 -2.74 -11.41
CA ASP A 16 9.25 -2.08 -10.53
C ASP A 16 9.34 -2.82 -9.18
N LEU A 17 10.30 -3.73 -9.11
CA LEU A 17 10.61 -4.53 -7.91
C LEU A 17 10.95 -3.65 -6.71
N VAL A 18 11.50 -2.45 -6.93
CA VAL A 18 11.82 -1.52 -5.85
C VAL A 18 10.54 -0.98 -5.22
N THR A 19 9.64 -0.43 -6.04
CA THR A 19 8.32 0.03 -5.58
C THR A 19 7.52 -1.10 -4.92
N ALA A 20 7.56 -2.31 -5.48
CA ALA A 20 6.89 -3.47 -4.88
C ALA A 20 7.43 -3.80 -3.48
N GLY A 21 8.75 -3.77 -3.29
CA GLY A 21 9.37 -3.98 -1.97
C GLY A 21 8.98 -2.91 -0.95
N GLN A 22 8.96 -1.64 -1.36
CA GLN A 22 8.52 -0.54 -0.50
C GLN A 22 7.03 -0.67 -0.12
N VAL A 23 6.19 -1.11 -1.06
CA VAL A 23 4.77 -1.35 -0.79
C VAL A 23 4.59 -2.49 0.24
N ASP A 24 5.35 -3.57 0.13
CA ASP A 24 5.30 -4.70 1.07
C ASP A 24 5.70 -4.25 2.50
N GLU A 25 6.76 -3.45 2.63
CA GLU A 25 7.16 -2.88 3.93
C GLU A 25 6.09 -1.93 4.48
N GLY A 26 5.49 -1.08 3.64
CA GLY A 26 4.39 -0.23 4.06
C GLY A 26 3.16 -1.01 4.54
N LEU A 27 2.86 -2.18 3.95
CA LEU A 27 1.80 -3.07 4.42
C LEU A 27 2.13 -3.69 5.79
N LYS A 28 3.38 -4.09 6.03
CA LYS A 28 3.85 -4.56 7.35
C LYS A 28 3.74 -3.46 8.41
N LEU A 29 4.14 -2.23 8.07
CA LEU A 29 3.97 -1.06 8.93
C LEU A 29 2.50 -0.80 9.23
N CYS A 30 1.63 -0.85 8.21
CA CYS A 30 0.19 -0.67 8.37
C CYS A 30 -0.41 -1.70 9.31
N ALA A 31 0.05 -2.93 9.20
CA ALA A 31 -0.40 -4.04 10.04
C ALA A 31 -0.08 -3.84 11.52
N ARG A 32 1.03 -3.15 11.83
CA ARG A 32 1.58 -2.97 13.19
C ARG A 32 1.20 -1.63 13.84
N TYR A 33 1.21 -0.54 13.07
CA TYR A 33 1.05 0.83 13.56
C TYR A 33 -0.19 1.55 13.01
N GLY A 34 -0.92 0.92 12.07
CA GLY A 34 -2.10 1.50 11.44
C GLY A 34 -1.80 2.25 10.15
N VAL A 35 -2.86 2.75 9.51
CA VAL A 35 -2.83 3.30 8.14
C VAL A 35 -2.01 4.59 8.04
N HIS A 36 -2.11 5.48 9.02
CA HIS A 36 -1.48 6.80 8.93
C HIS A 36 0.07 6.73 8.91
N PRO A 37 0.75 6.01 9.83
CA PRO A 37 2.21 5.83 9.75
C PRO A 37 2.67 5.15 8.46
N ALA A 38 1.90 4.18 7.95
CA ALA A 38 2.22 3.50 6.70
C ALA A 38 2.10 4.40 5.47
N LEU A 39 1.10 5.29 5.46
CA LEU A 39 0.92 6.28 4.40
C LEU A 39 2.11 7.24 4.33
N LEU A 40 2.53 7.77 5.48
CA LEU A 40 3.69 8.67 5.56
C LEU A 40 4.96 8.01 5.05
N PHE A 41 5.20 6.75 5.44
CA PHE A 41 6.33 5.97 4.93
C PHE A 41 6.28 5.82 3.41
N MET A 42 5.14 5.40 2.85
CA MET A 42 4.97 5.23 1.40
C MET A 42 5.19 6.53 0.63
N GLU A 43 4.70 7.67 1.14
CA GLU A 43 4.96 8.98 0.54
C GLU A 43 6.45 9.36 0.60
N GLN A 44 7.13 9.07 1.73
CA GLN A 44 8.56 9.38 1.91
C GLN A 44 9.47 8.58 0.96
N VAL A 45 9.10 7.34 0.63
CA VAL A 45 9.87 6.49 -0.30
C VAL A 45 9.45 6.70 -1.77
N GLY A 46 8.58 7.68 -2.04
CA GLY A 46 8.22 8.10 -3.41
C GLY A 46 7.00 7.41 -4.01
N VAL A 47 6.24 6.63 -3.23
CA VAL A 47 4.97 6.05 -3.70
C VAL A 47 3.92 7.16 -3.74
N PRO A 48 3.25 7.41 -4.87
CA PRO A 48 2.23 8.45 -4.96
C PRO A 48 1.08 8.18 -3.98
N ARG A 49 0.63 9.22 -3.29
CA ARG A 49 -0.48 9.15 -2.30
C ARG A 49 -1.72 8.40 -2.81
N PRO A 50 -2.20 8.59 -4.06
CA PRO A 50 -3.36 7.84 -4.59
C PRO A 50 -3.08 6.33 -4.78
N VAL A 51 -1.81 5.95 -5.01
CA VAL A 51 -1.39 4.54 -5.08
C VAL A 51 -1.33 3.97 -3.67
N ALA A 52 -0.66 4.66 -2.74
CA ALA A 52 -0.54 4.25 -1.35
C ALA A 52 -1.91 4.01 -0.70
N LEU A 53 -2.85 4.96 -0.82
CA LEU A 53 -4.20 4.80 -0.28
C LEU A 53 -4.96 3.62 -0.92
N ARG A 54 -4.83 3.39 -2.23
CA ARG A 54 -5.48 2.23 -2.87
C ARG A 54 -4.96 0.91 -2.30
N VAL A 55 -3.67 0.81 -2.02
CA VAL A 55 -3.07 -0.41 -1.46
C VAL A 55 -3.44 -0.57 0.01
N LEU A 56 -3.20 0.47 0.81
CA LEU A 56 -3.42 0.49 2.26
C LEU A 56 -4.89 0.34 2.62
N CYS A 57 -5.79 0.96 1.86
CA CYS A 57 -7.23 0.89 2.07
C CYS A 57 -7.90 -0.24 1.24
N SER A 58 -7.12 -1.10 0.57
CA SER A 58 -7.70 -2.15 -0.26
C SER A 58 -8.51 -3.14 0.58
N PRO A 59 -9.76 -3.47 0.19
CA PRO A 59 -10.58 -4.42 0.93
C PRO A 59 -9.93 -5.81 1.04
N HIS A 60 -9.00 -6.15 0.15
CA HIS A 60 -8.26 -7.41 0.22
C HIS A 60 -7.40 -7.53 1.49
N HIS A 61 -6.82 -6.42 1.97
CA HIS A 61 -5.98 -6.40 3.17
C HIS A 61 -6.79 -6.43 4.47
N PHE A 62 -8.01 -5.89 4.47
CA PHE A 62 -8.88 -5.91 5.66
C PHE A 62 -9.76 -7.15 5.74
N ARG A 63 -10.22 -7.71 4.61
CA ARG A 63 -11.09 -8.90 4.59
C ARG A 63 -10.38 -10.18 5.03
N GLN A 64 -9.07 -10.31 4.79
CA GLN A 64 -8.34 -11.51 5.24
C GLN A 64 -8.17 -11.58 6.76
N ARG A 65 -8.10 -10.43 7.44
CA ARG A 65 -8.06 -10.40 8.91
C ARG A 65 -9.37 -10.87 9.53
N ASP A 66 -10.49 -10.57 8.86
CA ASP A 66 -11.83 -10.97 9.32
C ASP A 66 -12.07 -12.49 9.20
N ARG A 67 -11.52 -13.15 8.17
CA ARG A 67 -11.66 -14.61 7.98
C ARG A 67 -11.04 -15.47 9.09
N ARG A 68 -10.08 -14.95 9.86
CA ARG A 68 -9.54 -15.66 11.04
C ARG A 68 -10.41 -15.49 12.29
N ARG A 69 -11.50 -14.72 12.19
CA ARG A 69 -12.38 -14.35 13.29
C ARG A 69 -13.75 -15.01 13.21
N THR A 70 -13.90 -16.10 12.44
CA THR A 70 -15.05 -16.99 12.64
C THR A 70 -14.82 -17.77 13.94
N PRO A 71 -15.61 -17.56 15.01
CA PRO A 71 -15.60 -18.51 16.12
C PRO A 71 -16.03 -19.86 15.55
N ARG A 72 -15.16 -20.85 15.62
CA ARG A 72 -15.59 -22.25 15.50
C ARG A 72 -16.44 -22.56 16.74
N THR A 73 -17.69 -22.19 16.69
CA THR A 73 -18.71 -22.70 17.59
C THR A 73 -19.86 -23.14 16.70
N GLN A 74 -19.74 -24.36 16.20
CA GLN A 74 -20.92 -25.13 15.84
C GLN A 74 -20.86 -26.39 16.70
N ALA A 75 -21.95 -26.55 17.44
CA ALA A 75 -22.24 -27.64 18.37
C ALA A 75 -22.47 -28.97 17.63
#